data_AF-A0A354EVC7-F1
#
_entry.id   AF-A0A354EVC7-F1
#
_cell.length_a   1.000
_cell.length_b   1.000
_cell.length_c   1.000
_cell.angle_alpha   90.00
_cell.angle_beta   90.00
_cell.angle_gamma   90.00
#
_symmetry.space_group_name_H-M   'P 1'
#
loop_
_entity.id
_entity.type
_entity.pdbx_description
1 polymer ?
#
loop_
_entity_poly.entity_id
_entity_poly.type
_entity_poly.pdbx_seq_one_letter_code
_entity_poly.pdbx_strand_id
1 'polypeptide(L)'
;RRGSIKNRMLPLDFDGPPPAFGAEVLKGELRAGEVLSGRDGSAMALLRIDRIDGDLTVDGRPVRLRKPAWMGEDVLPSSQP
;
A
#
# COMPACT_ATOMS: atom_id res chain seq x y z
N ARG A 1 9.55 8.31 23.40
CA ARG A 1 9.09 8.55 22.01
C ARG A 1 8.36 7.30 21.52
N ARG A 2 7.02 7.29 21.45
CA ARG A 2 6.25 6.09 21.07
C ARG A 2 6.18 5.97 19.55
N GLY A 3 7.30 5.62 18.91
CA GLY A 3 7.34 5.31 17.48
C GLY A 3 6.79 3.91 17.23
N SER A 4 5.50 3.68 17.46
CA SER A 4 4.88 2.42 17.07
C SER A 4 4.74 2.41 15.56
N ILE A 5 5.56 1.60 14.89
CA ILE A 5 5.33 1.22 13.51
C ILE A 5 3.94 0.60 13.46
N LYS A 6 3.02 1.19 12.68
CA LYS A 6 1.64 0.69 12.55
C LYS A 6 1.43 0.19 11.14
N ASN A 7 0.92 -1.04 11.05
CA ASN A 7 0.44 -1.58 9.78
C ASN A 7 -1.07 -1.34 9.65
N ARG A 8 -1.51 -1.13 8.42
CA ARG A 8 -2.92 -0.99 8.04
C ARG A 8 -3.17 -1.81 6.79
N MET A 9 -4.32 -2.47 6.79
CA MET A 9 -4.81 -3.16 5.60
C MET A 9 -5.43 -2.10 4.68
N LEU A 10 -4.87 -1.96 3.48
CA LEU A 10 -5.23 -0.89 2.54
C LEU A 10 -5.42 -1.45 1.12
N PRO A 11 -6.37 -0.91 0.35
CA PRO A 11 -6.55 -1.30 -1.03
C PRO A 11 -5.50 -0.65 -1.94
N LEU A 12 -5.00 -1.43 -2.89
CA LEU A 12 -4.12 -1.01 -3.98
C LEU A 12 -4.86 -1.17 -5.32
N ASP A 13 -4.75 -0.15 -6.17
CA ASP A 13 -5.16 -0.18 -7.57
C ASP A 13 -3.94 -0.43 -8.47
N PHE A 14 -4.11 -1.20 -9.53
CA PHE A 14 -3.04 -1.56 -10.47
C PHE A 14 -3.64 -1.92 -11.82
N ASP A 15 -2.79 -1.93 -12.84
CA ASP A 15 -3.15 -2.38 -14.18
C ASP A 15 -2.72 -3.84 -14.42
N GLY A 16 -3.53 -4.56 -15.19
CA GLY A 16 -3.27 -5.95 -15.57
C GLY A 16 -3.70 -6.97 -14.51
N PRO A 17 -3.10 -8.17 -14.51
CA PRO A 17 -3.52 -9.26 -13.64
C PRO A 17 -3.17 -8.98 -12.16
N PRO A 18 -3.98 -9.52 -11.22
CA PRO A 18 -3.76 -9.34 -9.80
C PRO A 18 -2.38 -9.86 -9.36
N PRO A 19 -1.65 -9.10 -8.52
CA PRO A 19 -0.44 -9.60 -7.88
C PRO A 19 -0.71 -10.85 -7.04
N ALA A 20 0.31 -11.69 -6.89
CA ALA A 20 0.22 -12.90 -6.09
C ALA A 20 0.08 -12.61 -4.59
N PHE A 21 -0.52 -13.55 -3.85
CA PHE A 21 -0.49 -13.52 -2.39
C PHE A 21 0.95 -13.51 -1.88
N GLY A 22 1.24 -12.65 -0.90
CA GLY A 22 2.58 -12.49 -0.31
C GLY A 22 3.56 -11.68 -1.17
N ALA A 23 3.16 -11.21 -2.35
CA ALA A 23 4.01 -10.35 -3.18
C ALA A 23 4.39 -9.08 -2.41
N GLU A 24 5.67 -8.69 -2.48
CA GLU A 24 6.19 -7.56 -1.72
C GLU A 24 5.72 -6.23 -2.32
N VAL A 25 5.27 -5.34 -1.44
CA VAL A 25 5.00 -3.95 -1.80
C VAL A 25 6.22 -3.14 -1.40
N LEU A 26 6.83 -2.45 -2.36
CA LEU A 26 8.05 -1.68 -2.16
C LEU A 26 7.83 -0.17 -2.39
N LYS A 27 8.51 0.66 -1.59
CA LYS A 27 8.74 2.09 -1.84
C LYS A 27 10.19 2.26 -2.27
N GLY A 28 10.44 2.31 -3.58
CA GLY A 28 11.79 2.11 -4.12
C GLY A 28 12.31 0.73 -3.72
N GLU A 29 13.43 0.67 -2.99
CA GLU A 29 14.01 -0.59 -2.49
C GLU A 29 13.49 -0.99 -1.09
N LEU A 30 12.70 -0.13 -0.44
CA LEU A 30 12.25 -0.37 0.94
C LEU A 30 10.93 -1.13 0.98
N ARG A 31 10.88 -2.25 1.73
CA ARG A 31 9.63 -2.99 1.96
C ARG A 31 8.61 -2.12 2.70
N ALA A 32 7.50 -1.82 2.03
CA ALA A 32 6.35 -1.11 2.57
C ALA A 32 5.25 -2.07 3.06
N GLY A 33 5.20 -3.31 2.55
CA GLY A 33 4.19 -4.28 2.97
C GLY A 33 4.14 -5.53 2.11
N GLU A 34 2.99 -6.19 2.07
CA GLU A 34 2.73 -7.37 1.25
C GLU A 34 1.26 -7.49 0.84
N VAL A 35 1.01 -8.14 -0.30
CA VAL A 35 -0.33 -8.40 -0.84
C VAL A 35 -1.01 -9.55 -0.09
N LEU A 36 -2.26 -9.36 0.31
CA LEU A 36 -3.09 -10.33 1.03
C LEU A 36 -4.18 -10.96 0.16
N SER A 37 -4.70 -10.23 -0.82
CA SER A 37 -5.68 -10.74 -1.79
C SER A 37 -5.71 -9.86 -3.02
N GLY A 38 -6.12 -10.43 -4.16
CA GLY A 38 -6.20 -9.73 -5.44
C GLY A 38 -7.42 -10.16 -6.24
N ARG A 39 -7.99 -9.20 -6.97
CA ARG A 39 -8.97 -9.39 -8.04
C ARG A 39 -8.65 -8.41 -9.17
N ASP A 40 -9.36 -8.51 -10.29
CA ASP A 40 -9.15 -7.60 -11.41
C ASP A 40 -9.27 -6.12 -10.97
N GLY A 41 -8.20 -5.37 -11.23
CA GLY A 41 -8.07 -3.94 -10.94
C GLY A 41 -7.88 -3.56 -9.47
N SER A 42 -7.84 -4.51 -8.51
CA SER A 42 -7.65 -4.17 -7.09
C SER A 42 -7.11 -5.31 -6.22
N ALA A 43 -6.25 -4.96 -5.27
CA ALA A 43 -5.71 -5.88 -4.26
C ALA A 43 -5.87 -5.28 -2.86
N MET A 44 -5.90 -6.14 -1.85
CA MET A 44 -5.70 -5.74 -0.45
C MET A 44 -4.26 -6.05 -0.06
N ALA A 45 -3.63 -5.14 0.68
CA ALA A 45 -2.28 -5.31 1.18
C ALA A 45 -2.18 -4.90 2.65
N LEU A 46 -1.26 -5.53 3.39
CA LEU A 46 -0.86 -5.08 4.72
C LEU A 46 0.32 -4.13 4.57
N LEU A 47 0.10 -2.83 4.79
CA LEU A 47 1.08 -1.79 4.55
C LEU A 47 1.50 -1.07 5.83
N ARG A 48 2.76 -0.68 5.90
CA ARG A 48 3.32 0.22 6.92
C ARG A 48 2.93 1.66 6.62
N ILE A 49 2.23 2.32 7.55
CA ILE A 49 1.75 3.69 7.31
C ILE A 49 2.88 4.71 7.16
N ASP A 50 4.07 4.41 7.69
CA ASP A 50 5.27 5.26 7.60
C ASP A 50 6.01 5.13 6.26
N ARG A 51 5.52 4.29 5.32
CA ARG A 51 6.20 3.98 4.04
C ARG A 51 5.29 4.03 2.81
N ILE A 52 4.15 4.69 2.90
CA ILE A 52 3.11 4.74 1.85
C ILE A 52 2.87 6.15 1.29
N ASP A 53 3.75 7.09 1.62
CA ASP A 53 3.73 8.50 1.23
C ASP A 53 4.35 8.78 -0.15
N GLY A 54 4.58 7.76 -0.98
CA GLY A 54 5.18 7.92 -2.32
C GLY A 54 4.88 6.76 -3.25
N ASP A 55 5.66 6.65 -4.33
CA ASP A 55 5.47 5.62 -5.35
C ASP A 55 5.68 4.22 -4.79
N LEU A 56 4.68 3.37 -5.01
CA LEU A 56 4.69 1.98 -4.60
C LEU A 56 4.78 1.07 -5.81
N THR A 57 5.48 -0.04 -5.65
CA THR A 57 5.57 -1.08 -6.67
C THR A 57 5.31 -2.46 -6.09
N VAL A 58 4.85 -3.37 -6.95
CA VAL A 58 4.75 -4.81 -6.70
C VAL A 58 5.27 -5.53 -7.93
N ASP A 59 6.24 -6.42 -7.76
CA ASP A 59 6.94 -7.10 -8.88
C ASP A 59 7.47 -6.10 -9.93
N GLY A 60 7.97 -4.94 -9.49
CA GLY A 60 8.45 -3.85 -10.36
C GLY A 60 7.36 -3.07 -11.10
N ARG A 61 6.07 -3.40 -10.94
CA ARG A 61 4.95 -2.67 -11.54
C ARG A 61 4.42 -1.60 -10.59
N PRO A 62 4.05 -0.40 -11.09
CA PRO A 62 3.48 0.64 -10.26
C PRO A 62 2.10 0.22 -9.72
N VAL A 63 1.86 0.49 -8.44
CA VAL A 63 0.56 0.33 -7.78
C VAL A 63 0.18 1.62 -7.06
N ARG A 64 -1.10 1.94 -7.04
CA ARG A 64 -1.62 3.15 -6.41
C ARG A 64 -2.36 2.81 -5.13
N LEU A 65 -1.99 3.47 -4.04
CA LEU A 65 -2.74 3.38 -2.80
C LEU A 65 -4.09 4.09 -2.97
N ARG A 66 -5.19 3.36 -2.76
CA ARG A 66 -6.53 3.94 -2.69
C ARG A 66 -6.87 4.21 -1.24
N LYS A 67 -7.00 5.48 -0.84
CA LYS A 67 -7.44 5.84 0.52
C LYS A 67 -8.94 5.59 0.65
N PRO A 68 -9.41 4.68 1.54
CA PRO A 68 -10.84 4.47 1.73
C PRO A 68 -11.50 5.72 2.33
N ALA A 69 -12.69 6.09 1.85
CA ALA A 69 -13.40 7.30 2.29
C ALA A 69 -13.75 7.34 3.79
N TRP A 70 -13.81 6.18 4.45
CA TRP A 70 -14.05 6.06 5.88
C TRP A 70 -12.79 6.21 6.74
N MET A 71 -11.58 6.23 6.15
CA MET A 71 -10.36 6.52 6.89
C MET A 71 -10.19 8.04 7.04
N GLY A 72 -10.19 8.52 8.28
CA GLY A 72 -9.90 9.92 8.59
C GLY A 72 -8.44 10.30 8.28
N GLU A 73 -8.20 11.59 8.04
CA GLU A 73 -6.87 12.14 7.71
C GLU A 73 -5.81 11.87 8.79
N ASP A 74 -6.22 11.68 10.05
CA ASP A 74 -5.33 11.30 11.16
C ASP A 74 -4.66 9.93 10.97
N VAL A 75 -5.22 9.06 10.11
CA VAL A 75 -4.76 7.68 9.92
C VAL A 75 -3.71 7.55 8.81
N LEU A 76 -3.72 8.43 7.81
CA LEU A 76 -2.80 8.38 6.66
C LEU A 76 -2.15 9.75 6.46
N PRO A 77 -0.81 9.87 6.44
CA PRO A 77 -0.17 11.14 6.17
C PRO A 77 -0.68 11.72 4.84
N SER A 78 -0.98 13.01 4.85
CA SER A 78 -1.38 13.73 3.65
C SER A 78 -0.24 13.68 2.65
N SER A 79 -0.52 13.05 1.50
CA SER A 79 0.35 13.15 0.33
C SER A 79 0.05 14.50 -0.28
N GLN A 80 0.71 15.57 0.19
CA GLN A 80 0.64 16.86 -0.49
C GLN A 80 1.62 16.86 -1.67
N PRO A 81 1.23 17.47 -2.81
CA PRO A 81 2.09 17.62 -3.98
C PRO A 81 3.31 18.52 -3.72
#